data_AF-A0A0A2EPN3-F1
#
_entry.id   AF-A0A0A2EPN3-F1
#
_cell.length_a   1.000
_cell.length_b   1.000
_cell.length_c   1.000
_cell.angle_alpha   90.00
_cell.angle_beta   90.00
_cell.angle_gamma   90.00
#
_symmetry.space_group_name_H-M   'P 1'
#
loop_
_entity.id
_entity.type
_entity.pdbx_description
1 polymer ?
#
loop_
_entity_poly.entity_id
_entity_poly.type
_entity_poly.pdbx_seq_one_letter_code
_entity_poly.pdbx_strand_id
1 'polypeptide(L)'
;MLRKIYFNLLKKVKKMKSKISERKIPIILSITVIITIIAPTLLTRPAYCELFDFTKTGGIGDTIGGITAPILRFVSIFLLYETFREQRKFNRSQIKYKDYDLLVMITDHIKAKSGRISLEWGEPHGKIHKGLFAISREIKHYDNGDIIDEHKLDEVLRDSEEVALSILDAYRIIKASSLDETIKELFRRTITKYAKVVIELNLACSDLSTRYGAHVKDMKYFEHEDDSENSDKNKQRVYSIYINSPIIEELKKNFPS
;
A
#
# COMPACT_ATOMS: atom_id res chain seq x y z
N MET A 1 23.72 10.58 -8.17
CA MET A 1 23.04 11.83 -8.59
C MET A 1 21.63 11.95 -7.99
N LEU A 2 20.75 10.95 -8.15
CA LEU A 2 19.36 10.93 -7.64
C LEU A 2 19.21 11.16 -6.12
N ARG A 3 20.10 10.58 -5.30
CA ARG A 3 20.07 10.73 -3.82
C ARG A 3 20.27 12.19 -3.36
N LYS A 4 21.05 12.97 -4.12
CA LYS A 4 21.36 14.39 -3.82
C LYS A 4 20.17 15.30 -4.17
N ILE A 5 19.45 14.97 -5.24
CA ILE A 5 18.22 15.66 -5.67
C ILE A 5 17.10 15.41 -4.65
N TYR A 6 16.91 14.16 -4.22
CA TYR A 6 15.93 13.77 -3.21
C TYR A 6 16.17 14.49 -1.86
N PHE A 7 17.42 14.52 -1.41
CA PHE A 7 17.78 15.19 -0.15
C PHE A 7 17.56 16.71 -0.19
N ASN A 8 17.85 17.35 -1.34
CA ASN A 8 17.61 18.78 -1.52
C ASN A 8 16.11 19.12 -1.58
N LEU A 9 15.27 18.25 -2.18
CA LEU A 9 13.82 18.41 -2.18
C LEU A 9 13.25 18.31 -0.76
N LEU A 10 13.67 17.31 0.02
CA LEU A 10 13.27 17.16 1.43
C LEU A 10 13.67 18.38 2.28
N LYS A 11 14.88 18.91 2.07
CA LYS A 11 15.37 20.09 2.81
C LYS A 11 14.56 21.34 2.45
N LYS A 12 14.16 21.50 1.18
CA LYS A 12 13.36 22.63 0.69
C LYS A 12 11.91 22.57 1.20
N VAL A 13 11.31 21.38 1.25
CA VAL A 13 9.98 21.13 1.82
C VAL A 13 9.98 21.40 3.33
N LYS A 14 11.00 20.93 4.07
CA LYS A 14 11.13 21.19 5.51
C LYS A 14 11.31 22.69 5.80
N LYS A 15 12.07 23.40 4.96
CA LYS A 15 12.27 24.86 5.06
C LYS A 15 11.00 25.67 4.77
N MET A 16 10.17 25.23 3.81
CA MET A 16 8.86 25.85 3.51
C MET A 16 7.84 25.65 4.64
N LYS A 17 7.86 24.51 5.32
CA LYS A 17 6.93 24.21 6.44
C LYS A 17 7.15 25.13 7.66
N SER A 18 8.38 25.59 7.89
CA SER A 18 8.74 26.41 9.08
C SER A 18 8.42 27.91 8.98
N LYS A 19 8.10 28.44 7.80
CA LYS A 19 8.19 29.90 7.58
C LYS A 19 6.87 30.67 7.69
N ILE A 20 5.71 30.01 7.78
CA ILE A 20 4.41 30.70 7.55
C ILE A 20 3.44 30.69 8.74
N SER A 21 3.57 29.84 9.77
CA SER A 21 2.56 29.78 10.86
C SER A 21 3.08 29.91 12.30
N GLU A 22 4.37 29.74 12.56
CA GLU A 22 4.86 29.53 13.94
C GLU A 22 5.05 30.80 14.79
N ARG A 23 5.03 32.01 14.21
CA ARG A 23 5.45 33.22 14.95
C ARG A 23 4.34 34.04 15.60
N LYS A 24 3.07 33.90 15.18
CA LYS A 24 1.97 34.74 15.69
C LYS A 24 1.15 34.06 16.78
N ILE A 25 0.94 32.75 16.70
CA ILE A 25 0.18 31.96 17.68
C ILE A 25 0.78 32.03 19.10
N PRO A 26 2.10 31.84 19.32
CA PRO A 26 2.66 31.94 20.66
C PRO A 26 2.58 33.36 21.24
N ILE A 27 2.62 34.39 20.39
CA ILE A 27 2.46 35.79 20.81
C ILE A 27 1.02 36.05 21.25
N ILE A 28 0.03 35.58 20.48
CA ILE A 28 -1.40 35.71 20.83
C ILE A 28 -1.69 34.97 22.15
N LEU A 29 -1.21 33.74 22.30
CA LEU A 29 -1.35 32.98 23.55
C LEU A 29 -0.69 33.69 24.74
N SER A 30 0.51 34.24 24.55
CA SER A 30 1.21 34.98 25.61
C SER A 30 0.45 36.24 26.01
N ILE A 31 -0.09 36.99 25.05
CA ILE A 31 -0.91 38.18 25.31
C ILE A 31 -2.21 37.80 26.04
N THR A 32 -2.88 36.72 25.63
CA THR A 32 -4.10 36.25 26.31
C THR A 32 -3.83 35.89 27.76
N VAL A 33 -2.75 35.14 28.05
CA VAL A 33 -2.37 34.78 29.43
C VAL A 33 -2.06 36.03 30.27
N ILE A 34 -1.32 36.98 29.70
CA ILE A 34 -0.99 38.25 30.37
C ILE A 34 -2.25 39.04 30.70
N ILE A 35 -3.20 39.15 29.76
CA ILE A 35 -4.47 39.84 29.98
C ILE A 35 -5.31 39.13 31.05
N THR A 36 -5.37 37.80 31.06
CA THR A 36 -6.12 37.03 32.07
C THR A 36 -5.57 37.24 33.48
N ILE A 37 -4.26 37.45 33.63
CA ILE A 37 -3.63 37.72 34.93
C ILE A 37 -3.77 39.20 35.33
N ILE A 38 -3.63 40.14 34.39
CA ILE A 38 -3.62 41.57 34.68
C ILE A 38 -5.04 42.15 34.84
N ALA A 39 -6.00 41.69 34.03
CA ALA A 39 -7.36 42.26 33.98
C ALA A 39 -8.10 42.23 35.34
N PRO A 40 -8.06 41.15 36.14
CA PRO A 40 -8.70 41.14 37.45
C PRO A 40 -8.11 42.23 38.36
N THR A 41 -6.79 42.31 38.47
CA THR A 41 -6.09 43.31 39.29
C THR A 41 -6.29 44.75 38.86
N LEU A 42 -6.50 45.01 37.56
CA LEU A 42 -6.75 46.36 37.05
C LEU A 42 -8.22 46.77 37.28
N LEU A 43 -9.15 45.83 37.13
CA LEU A 43 -10.60 46.07 37.22
C LEU A 43 -11.15 46.00 38.66
N THR A 44 -10.40 45.45 39.63
CA THR A 44 -10.79 45.41 41.06
C THR A 44 -10.23 46.56 41.89
N ARG A 45 -9.44 47.49 41.32
CA ARG A 45 -8.93 48.68 42.03
C ARG A 45 -9.97 49.80 42.06
N PRO A 46 -9.95 50.71 43.06
CA PRO A 46 -10.89 51.83 43.13
C PRO A 46 -10.82 52.64 41.84
N ALA A 47 -11.98 52.86 41.23
CA ALA A 47 -12.10 53.45 39.90
C ALA A 47 -11.63 54.90 39.91
N TYR A 48 -10.69 55.23 39.03
CA TYR A 48 -10.21 56.62 38.83
C TYR A 48 -11.17 57.46 37.94
N CYS A 49 -12.23 56.86 37.41
CA CYS A 49 -13.16 57.49 36.47
C CYS A 49 -14.57 56.87 36.64
N GLU A 50 -15.64 57.68 36.61
CA GLU A 50 -17.04 57.22 36.84
C GLU A 50 -17.50 56.11 35.88
N LEU A 51 -16.89 56.00 34.70
CA LEU A 51 -17.13 54.94 33.71
C LEU A 51 -16.66 53.54 34.15
N PHE A 52 -15.78 53.47 35.17
CA PHE A 52 -15.25 52.22 35.73
C PHE A 52 -15.74 51.97 37.16
N ASP A 53 -16.70 52.76 37.65
CA ASP A 53 -17.30 52.55 38.95
C ASP A 53 -18.34 51.42 38.91
N PHE A 54 -17.86 50.20 39.18
CA PHE A 54 -18.67 48.99 39.21
C PHE A 54 -19.38 48.76 40.56
N THR A 55 -19.42 49.75 41.46
CA THR A 55 -20.11 49.60 42.76
C THR A 55 -21.64 49.46 42.64
N LYS A 56 -22.24 49.87 41.51
CA LYS A 56 -23.69 49.75 41.23
C LYS A 56 -24.06 48.62 40.26
N THR A 57 -23.08 48.01 39.58
CA THR A 57 -23.29 46.84 38.70
C THR A 57 -23.21 45.55 39.52
N GLY A 58 -23.84 44.46 39.06
CA GLY A 58 -23.69 43.13 39.68
C GLY A 58 -22.22 42.79 39.96
N GLY A 59 -21.97 41.97 40.99
CA GLY A 59 -20.65 41.79 41.62
C GLY A 59 -19.50 41.73 40.61
N ILE A 60 -18.34 42.28 40.95
CA ILE A 60 -17.21 42.53 40.02
C ILE A 60 -16.89 41.31 39.12
N GLY A 61 -17.05 40.09 39.63
CA GLY A 61 -16.92 38.84 38.86
C GLY A 61 -17.93 38.67 37.72
N ASP A 62 -19.19 39.06 37.89
CA ASP A 62 -20.24 38.98 36.87
C ASP A 62 -20.01 39.99 35.75
N THR A 63 -19.53 41.18 36.07
CA THR A 63 -19.27 42.23 35.06
C THR A 63 -18.01 41.92 34.24
N ILE A 64 -16.93 41.46 34.90
CA ILE A 64 -15.72 40.99 34.21
C ILE A 64 -16.03 39.74 33.38
N GLY A 65 -16.73 38.75 33.96
CA GLY A 65 -17.12 37.52 33.27
C GLY A 65 -18.04 37.78 32.09
N GLY A 66 -19.02 38.68 32.22
CA GLY A 66 -19.98 39.02 31.17
C GLY A 66 -19.34 39.67 29.95
N ILE A 67 -18.29 40.49 30.13
CA ILE A 67 -17.59 41.17 29.02
C ILE A 67 -16.47 40.29 28.44
N THR A 68 -15.73 39.57 29.28
CA THR A 68 -14.60 38.75 28.83
C THR A 68 -15.02 37.44 28.20
N ALA A 69 -16.10 36.79 28.67
CA ALA A 69 -16.52 35.49 28.15
C ALA A 69 -16.87 35.51 26.65
N PRO A 70 -17.59 36.51 26.10
CA PRO A 70 -17.80 36.62 24.65
C PRO A 70 -16.50 36.78 23.86
N ILE A 71 -15.58 37.63 24.33
CA ILE A 71 -14.28 37.87 23.66
C ILE A 71 -13.45 36.58 23.63
N LEU A 72 -13.34 35.90 24.78
CA LEU A 72 -12.63 34.61 24.87
C LEU A 72 -13.29 33.53 24.01
N ARG A 73 -14.63 33.51 23.91
CA ARG A 73 -15.34 32.60 23.00
C ARG A 73 -15.00 32.87 21.54
N PHE A 74 -14.95 34.12 21.10
CA PHE A 74 -14.55 34.47 19.74
C PHE A 74 -13.10 34.06 19.44
N VAL A 75 -12.16 34.36 20.34
CA VAL A 75 -10.76 33.95 20.19
C VAL A 75 -10.64 32.42 20.12
N SER A 76 -11.39 31.70 20.96
CA SER A 76 -11.41 30.24 20.98
C SER A 76 -11.91 29.66 19.65
N ILE A 77 -13.01 30.18 19.11
CA ILE A 77 -13.56 29.75 17.81
C ILE A 77 -12.56 30.04 16.67
N PHE A 78 -11.92 31.21 16.69
CA PHE A 78 -10.92 31.57 15.70
C PHE A 78 -9.70 30.64 15.71
N LEU A 79 -9.15 30.35 16.90
CA LEU A 79 -8.03 29.41 17.06
C LEU A 79 -8.41 27.99 16.64
N LEU A 80 -9.63 27.56 16.98
CA LEU A 80 -10.14 26.26 16.58
C LEU A 80 -10.27 26.14 15.05
N TYR A 81 -10.77 27.18 14.39
CA TYR A 81 -10.84 27.25 12.94
C TYR A 81 -9.45 27.12 12.28
N GLU A 82 -8.46 27.89 12.75
CA GLU A 82 -7.09 27.82 12.23
C GLU A 82 -6.46 26.44 12.48
N THR A 83 -6.73 25.83 13.63
CA THR A 83 -6.29 24.46 13.94
C THR A 83 -6.88 23.45 12.96
N PHE A 84 -8.19 23.49 12.73
CA PHE A 84 -8.84 22.59 11.77
C PHE A 84 -8.36 22.82 10.34
N ARG A 85 -8.09 24.08 9.96
CA ARG A 85 -7.56 24.44 8.65
C ARG A 85 -6.18 23.81 8.40
N GLU A 86 -5.26 23.91 9.36
CA GLU A 86 -3.94 23.31 9.24
C GLU A 86 -3.98 21.77 9.34
N GLN A 87 -4.85 21.20 10.17
CA GLN A 87 -5.09 19.74 10.20
C GLN A 87 -5.57 19.22 8.83
N ARG A 88 -6.51 19.92 8.18
CA ARG A 88 -6.98 19.54 6.82
C ARG A 88 -5.86 19.58 5.79
N LYS A 89 -4.97 20.57 5.87
CA LYS A 89 -3.81 20.70 4.98
C LYS A 89 -2.79 19.59 5.22
N PHE A 90 -2.56 19.22 6.48
CA PHE A 90 -1.71 18.10 6.86
C PHE A 90 -2.27 16.76 6.38
N ASN A 91 -3.58 16.51 6.55
CA ASN A 91 -4.24 15.28 6.10
C ASN A 91 -4.11 15.06 4.59
N ARG A 92 -4.25 16.11 3.76
CA ARG A 92 -4.02 16.00 2.31
C ARG A 92 -2.59 15.55 1.96
N SER A 93 -1.61 15.97 2.76
CA SER A 93 -0.21 15.58 2.55
C SER A 93 0.03 14.14 3.01
N GLN A 94 -0.60 13.69 4.10
CA GLN A 94 -0.50 12.33 4.62
C GLN A 94 -1.04 11.28 3.64
N ILE A 95 -2.11 11.58 2.89
CA ILE A 95 -2.69 10.64 1.91
C ILE A 95 -1.65 10.18 0.89
N LYS A 96 -0.81 11.10 0.38
CA LYS A 96 0.25 10.75 -0.58
C LYS A 96 1.32 9.82 0.02
N TYR A 97 1.71 10.03 1.27
CA TYR A 97 2.68 9.16 1.94
C TYR A 97 2.07 7.77 2.19
N LYS A 98 0.81 7.72 2.60
CA LYS A 98 0.09 6.46 2.78
C LYS A 98 -0.01 5.64 1.49
N ASP A 99 -0.35 6.27 0.36
CA ASP A 99 -0.41 5.58 -0.94
C ASP A 99 0.96 5.00 -1.32
N TYR A 100 2.04 5.76 -1.10
CA TYR A 100 3.40 5.31 -1.34
C TYR A 100 3.78 4.11 -0.46
N ASP A 101 3.56 4.21 0.84
CA ASP A 101 3.90 3.16 1.81
C ASP A 101 3.13 1.86 1.53
N LEU A 102 1.85 1.97 1.18
CA LEU A 102 1.01 0.84 0.77
C LEU A 102 1.56 0.16 -0.48
N LEU A 103 1.98 0.92 -1.49
CA LEU A 103 2.56 0.36 -2.71
C LEU A 103 3.92 -0.30 -2.47
N VAL A 104 4.77 0.27 -1.60
CA VAL A 104 6.03 -0.38 -1.19
C VAL A 104 5.73 -1.71 -0.50
N MET A 105 4.81 -1.72 0.46
CA MET A 105 4.43 -2.92 1.20
C MET A 105 3.91 -4.04 0.28
N ILE A 106 2.99 -3.73 -0.64
CA ILE A 106 2.46 -4.72 -1.59
C ILE A 106 3.56 -5.19 -2.54
N THR A 107 4.40 -4.29 -3.02
CA THR A 107 5.52 -4.64 -3.91
C THR A 107 6.51 -5.58 -3.21
N ASP A 108 6.81 -5.33 -1.94
CA ASP A 108 7.71 -6.19 -1.15
C ASP A 108 7.04 -7.53 -0.82
N HIS A 109 5.73 -7.55 -0.60
CA HIS A 109 4.96 -8.78 -0.49
C HIS A 109 5.03 -9.63 -1.77
N ILE A 110 4.86 -9.02 -2.96
CA ILE A 110 5.02 -9.69 -4.26
C ILE A 110 6.43 -10.28 -4.38
N LYS A 111 7.48 -9.51 -4.07
CA LYS A 111 8.88 -9.99 -4.10
C LYS A 111 9.10 -11.16 -3.15
N ALA A 112 8.59 -11.05 -1.92
CA ALA A 112 8.79 -12.07 -0.90
C ALA A 112 8.06 -13.37 -1.27
N LYS A 113 6.78 -13.29 -1.67
CA LYS A 113 6.01 -14.48 -2.11
C LYS A 113 6.66 -15.13 -3.33
N SER A 114 6.90 -14.35 -4.39
CA SER A 114 7.52 -14.88 -5.61
C SER A 114 8.89 -15.51 -5.37
N GLY A 115 9.68 -15.02 -4.41
CA GLY A 115 10.99 -15.58 -4.06
C GLY A 115 10.93 -16.84 -3.19
N ARG A 116 9.80 -17.11 -2.52
CA ARG A 116 9.61 -18.29 -1.65
C ARG A 116 9.14 -19.52 -2.41
N ILE A 117 8.48 -19.34 -3.55
CA ILE A 117 8.03 -20.44 -4.40
C ILE A 117 9.24 -21.28 -4.79
N SER A 118 9.15 -22.59 -4.61
CA SER A 118 10.20 -23.52 -4.96
C SER A 118 9.64 -24.72 -5.69
N LEU A 119 10.35 -25.17 -6.72
CA LEU A 119 10.05 -26.40 -7.42
C LEU A 119 11.31 -27.27 -7.42
N GLU A 120 11.15 -28.54 -7.10
CA GLU A 120 12.23 -29.52 -7.13
C GLU A 120 11.94 -30.49 -8.26
N TRP A 121 12.88 -30.65 -9.19
CA TRP A 121 12.73 -31.61 -10.29
C TRP A 121 14.08 -32.19 -10.75
N GLY A 122 14.01 -33.36 -11.40
CA GLY A 122 15.16 -34.14 -11.88
C GLY A 122 15.61 -35.24 -10.90
N GLU A 123 16.02 -36.41 -11.41
CA GLU A 123 16.64 -37.48 -10.61
C GLU A 123 18.17 -37.49 -10.76
N PRO A 124 18.95 -37.99 -9.78
CA PRO A 124 18.55 -38.67 -8.54
C PRO A 124 18.48 -37.75 -7.30
N HIS A 125 18.90 -36.49 -7.44
CA HIS A 125 18.81 -35.47 -6.40
C HIS A 125 18.26 -34.19 -7.05
N GLY A 126 16.93 -34.07 -7.06
CA GLY A 126 16.22 -32.97 -7.72
C GLY A 126 16.82 -31.61 -7.41
N LYS A 127 17.11 -30.86 -8.47
CA LYS A 127 17.62 -29.51 -8.35
C LYS A 127 16.49 -28.65 -7.82
N ILE A 128 16.73 -27.97 -6.70
CA ILE A 128 15.76 -27.06 -6.10
C ILE A 128 15.84 -25.72 -6.83
N HIS A 129 14.82 -25.41 -7.62
CA HIS A 129 14.65 -24.12 -8.27
C HIS A 129 13.85 -23.20 -7.36
N LYS A 130 14.51 -22.17 -6.81
CA LYS A 130 13.87 -21.17 -5.93
C LYS A 130 13.53 -19.89 -6.67
N GLY A 131 12.31 -19.44 -6.47
CA GLY A 131 11.75 -18.21 -6.99
C GLY A 131 11.08 -18.38 -8.35
N LEU A 132 9.99 -17.66 -8.54
CA LEU A 132 9.17 -17.68 -9.75
C LEU A 132 9.98 -17.46 -11.04
N PHE A 133 11.00 -16.58 -10.99
CA PHE A 133 11.88 -16.29 -12.13
C PHE A 133 12.76 -17.49 -12.53
N ALA A 134 13.27 -18.23 -11.55
CA ALA A 134 14.11 -19.40 -11.83
C ALA A 134 13.24 -20.52 -12.40
N ILE A 135 12.09 -20.76 -11.76
CA ILE A 135 11.14 -21.79 -12.18
C ILE A 135 10.63 -21.53 -13.60
N SER A 136 10.13 -20.32 -13.87
CA SER A 136 9.62 -19.95 -15.20
C SER A 136 10.67 -20.09 -16.31
N ARG A 137 11.95 -19.83 -16.03
CA ARG A 137 13.03 -20.02 -17.01
C ARG A 137 13.26 -21.50 -17.30
N GLU A 138 13.33 -22.30 -16.25
CA GLU A 138 13.80 -23.68 -16.35
C GLU A 138 12.67 -24.59 -16.85
N ILE A 139 11.41 -24.32 -16.51
CA ILE A 139 10.23 -25.02 -17.06
C ILE A 139 10.15 -24.88 -18.59
N LYS A 140 10.60 -23.76 -19.18
CA LYS A 140 10.64 -23.60 -20.65
C LYS A 140 11.64 -24.52 -21.35
N HIS A 141 12.65 -24.99 -20.61
CA HIS A 141 13.70 -25.88 -21.11
C HIS A 141 13.51 -27.32 -20.66
N TYR A 142 12.36 -27.63 -20.06
CA TYR A 142 12.03 -28.97 -19.64
C TYR A 142 11.98 -29.93 -20.84
N ASP A 143 12.63 -31.08 -20.69
CA ASP A 143 12.75 -32.15 -21.69
C ASP A 143 12.12 -33.45 -21.15
N ASN A 144 11.68 -34.32 -22.06
CA ASN A 144 10.85 -35.52 -21.84
C ASN A 144 11.42 -36.56 -20.83
N GLY A 145 12.67 -36.41 -20.36
CA GLY A 145 13.34 -37.36 -19.48
C GLY A 145 13.24 -37.05 -17.98
N ASP A 146 12.82 -35.85 -17.59
CA ASP A 146 12.77 -35.44 -16.18
C ASP A 146 11.38 -35.69 -15.58
N ILE A 147 11.29 -36.32 -14.40
CA ILE A 147 10.00 -36.48 -13.71
C ILE A 147 9.74 -35.23 -12.86
N ILE A 148 8.64 -34.52 -13.11
CA ILE A 148 8.13 -33.46 -12.24
C ILE A 148 6.98 -34.04 -11.42
N ASP A 149 7.06 -33.85 -10.10
CA ASP A 149 5.96 -34.15 -9.19
C ASP A 149 4.78 -33.21 -9.48
N GLU A 150 3.66 -33.80 -9.92
CA GLU A 150 2.40 -33.12 -10.24
C GLU A 150 1.87 -32.31 -9.05
N HIS A 151 1.96 -32.82 -7.83
CA HIS A 151 1.51 -32.11 -6.64
C HIS A 151 2.36 -30.85 -6.38
N LYS A 152 3.68 -30.93 -6.62
CA LYS A 152 4.57 -29.77 -6.49
C LYS A 152 4.33 -28.74 -7.59
N LEU A 153 3.99 -29.19 -8.81
CA LEU A 153 3.65 -28.27 -9.91
C LEU A 153 2.33 -27.52 -9.64
N ASP A 154 1.33 -28.21 -9.10
CA ASP A 154 0.06 -27.60 -8.67
C ASP A 154 0.27 -26.57 -7.56
N GLU A 155 1.12 -26.87 -6.57
CA GLU A 155 1.50 -25.92 -5.53
C GLU A 155 2.14 -24.65 -6.11
N VAL A 156 3.05 -24.80 -7.06
CA VAL A 156 3.66 -23.66 -7.78
C VAL A 156 2.63 -22.84 -8.54
N LEU A 157 1.69 -23.48 -9.24
CA LEU A 157 0.64 -22.80 -9.99
C LEU A 157 -0.28 -22.01 -9.07
N ARG A 158 -0.74 -22.63 -7.96
CA ARG A 158 -1.56 -21.96 -6.94
C ARG A 158 -0.83 -20.76 -6.34
N ASP A 159 0.43 -20.92 -5.95
CA ASP A 159 1.20 -19.83 -5.36
C ASP A 159 1.48 -18.71 -6.39
N SER A 160 1.65 -19.06 -7.66
CA SER A 160 1.81 -18.08 -8.75
C SER A 160 0.53 -17.26 -8.98
N GLU A 161 -0.64 -17.86 -8.78
CA GLU A 161 -1.94 -17.19 -8.87
C GLU A 161 -2.14 -16.21 -7.71
N GLU A 162 -1.72 -16.56 -6.49
CA GLU A 162 -1.72 -15.60 -5.37
C GLU A 162 -0.80 -14.40 -5.64
N VAL A 163 0.33 -14.63 -6.31
CA VAL A 163 1.22 -13.56 -6.78
C VAL A 163 0.51 -12.72 -7.86
N ALA A 164 -0.21 -13.34 -8.80
CA ALA A 164 -1.01 -12.65 -9.82
C ALA A 164 -2.05 -11.71 -9.19
N LEU A 165 -2.80 -12.19 -8.19
CA LEU A 165 -3.76 -11.39 -7.43
C LEU A 165 -3.10 -10.16 -6.80
N SER A 166 -1.96 -10.37 -6.13
CA SER A 166 -1.21 -9.27 -5.49
C SER A 166 -0.75 -8.23 -6.53
N ILE A 167 -0.39 -8.66 -7.74
CA ILE A 167 -0.01 -7.77 -8.84
C ILE A 167 -1.22 -6.96 -9.34
N LEU A 168 -2.38 -7.58 -9.51
CA LEU A 168 -3.60 -6.90 -9.93
C LEU A 168 -4.03 -5.85 -8.90
N ASP A 169 -3.96 -6.18 -7.60
CA ASP A 169 -4.25 -5.24 -6.53
C ASP A 169 -3.26 -4.06 -6.52
N ALA A 170 -1.97 -4.34 -6.68
CA ALA A 170 -0.96 -3.28 -6.84
C ALA A 170 -1.29 -2.37 -8.03
N TYR A 171 -1.67 -2.94 -9.18
CA TYR A 171 -2.03 -2.19 -10.38
C TYR A 171 -3.24 -1.27 -10.15
N ARG A 172 -4.29 -1.78 -9.51
CA ARG A 172 -5.50 -1.03 -9.16
C ARG A 172 -5.15 0.15 -8.22
N ILE A 173 -4.33 -0.09 -7.21
CA ILE A 173 -3.88 0.96 -6.28
C ILE A 173 -3.02 2.00 -6.98
N ILE A 174 -2.08 1.61 -7.85
CA ILE A 174 -1.28 2.56 -8.63
C ILE A 174 -2.19 3.47 -9.46
N LYS A 175 -3.19 2.91 -10.14
CA LYS A 175 -4.12 3.66 -10.99
C LYS A 175 -4.96 4.66 -10.18
N ALA A 176 -5.43 4.25 -9.00
CA ALA A 176 -6.23 5.09 -8.11
C ALA A 176 -5.41 6.11 -7.29
N SER A 177 -4.11 5.87 -7.12
CA SER A 177 -3.27 6.66 -6.21
C SER A 177 -3.09 8.12 -6.65
N SER A 178 -2.92 8.99 -5.66
CA SER A 178 -2.67 10.42 -5.83
C SER A 178 -1.18 10.77 -6.08
N LEU A 179 -0.37 9.75 -6.33
CA LEU A 179 1.08 9.84 -6.52
C LEU A 179 1.44 10.52 -7.85
N ASP A 180 2.67 11.03 -7.90
CA ASP A 180 3.27 11.55 -9.13
C ASP A 180 3.42 10.45 -10.19
N GLU A 181 3.21 10.77 -11.46
CA GLU A 181 3.28 9.78 -12.55
C GLU A 181 4.67 9.14 -12.68
N THR A 182 5.75 9.85 -12.32
CA THR A 182 7.11 9.28 -12.30
C THR A 182 7.21 8.15 -11.28
N ILE A 183 6.59 8.34 -10.11
CA ILE A 183 6.59 7.33 -9.03
C ILE A 183 5.70 6.16 -9.44
N LYS A 184 4.51 6.44 -9.99
CA LYS A 184 3.62 5.39 -10.52
C LYS A 184 4.32 4.54 -11.57
N GLU A 185 5.07 5.16 -12.49
CA GLU A 185 5.80 4.45 -13.53
C GLU A 185 6.88 3.51 -12.96
N LEU A 186 7.58 3.91 -11.89
CA LEU A 186 8.54 3.03 -11.21
C LEU A 186 7.87 1.78 -10.63
N PHE A 187 6.70 1.95 -9.99
CA PHE A 187 5.93 0.82 -9.47
C PHE A 187 5.37 -0.04 -10.61
N ARG A 188 4.81 0.57 -11.67
CA ARG A 188 4.29 -0.14 -12.86
C ARG A 188 5.37 -1.04 -13.45
N ARG A 189 6.56 -0.51 -13.73
CA ARG A 189 7.69 -1.30 -14.26
C ARG A 189 8.04 -2.49 -13.38
N THR A 190 8.02 -2.28 -12.06
CA THR A 190 8.31 -3.34 -11.11
C THR A 190 7.25 -4.44 -11.19
N ILE A 191 5.97 -4.10 -11.09
CA ILE A 191 4.89 -5.11 -11.12
C ILE A 191 4.76 -5.78 -12.49
N THR A 192 4.99 -5.06 -13.60
CA THR A 192 5.00 -5.62 -14.96
C THR A 192 6.06 -6.69 -15.10
N LYS A 193 7.24 -6.52 -14.49
CA LYS A 193 8.29 -7.55 -14.49
C LYS A 193 7.80 -8.87 -13.88
N TYR A 194 7.09 -8.81 -12.75
CA TYR A 194 6.53 -10.00 -12.12
C TYR A 194 5.34 -10.57 -12.92
N ALA A 195 4.48 -9.69 -13.45
CA ALA A 195 3.33 -10.10 -14.26
C ALA A 195 3.76 -10.96 -15.46
N LYS A 196 4.79 -10.52 -16.18
CA LYS A 196 5.34 -11.27 -17.32
C LYS A 196 5.79 -12.67 -16.94
N VAL A 197 6.49 -12.83 -15.81
CA VAL A 197 6.96 -14.14 -15.36
C VAL A 197 5.81 -15.06 -14.96
N VAL A 198 4.78 -14.54 -14.28
CA VAL A 198 3.59 -15.33 -13.95
C VAL A 198 2.89 -15.80 -15.22
N ILE A 199 2.70 -14.91 -16.21
CA ILE A 199 2.09 -15.25 -17.49
C ILE A 199 2.92 -16.30 -18.22
N GLU A 200 4.23 -16.10 -18.32
CA GLU A 200 5.16 -17.04 -18.98
C GLU A 200 5.19 -18.41 -18.30
N LEU A 201 5.16 -18.45 -16.96
CA LEU A 201 5.07 -19.69 -16.20
C LEU A 201 3.76 -20.43 -16.51
N ASN A 202 2.63 -19.73 -16.45
CA ASN A 202 1.32 -20.33 -16.69
C ASN A 202 1.20 -20.87 -18.13
N LEU A 203 1.70 -20.12 -19.13
CA LEU A 203 1.76 -20.58 -20.51
C LEU A 203 2.65 -21.82 -20.67
N ALA A 204 3.83 -21.83 -20.05
CA ALA A 204 4.73 -22.98 -20.15
C ALA A 204 4.14 -24.23 -19.47
N CYS A 205 3.49 -24.09 -18.31
CA CYS A 205 2.76 -25.19 -17.69
C CYS A 205 1.59 -25.67 -18.55
N SER A 206 0.90 -24.77 -19.25
CA SER A 206 -0.15 -25.14 -20.22
C SER A 206 0.39 -25.94 -21.40
N ASP A 207 1.54 -25.54 -21.94
CA ASP A 207 2.19 -26.26 -23.02
C ASP A 207 2.64 -27.66 -22.55
N LEU A 208 3.19 -27.76 -21.34
CA LEU A 208 3.53 -29.05 -20.73
C LEU A 208 2.28 -29.92 -20.59
N SER A 209 1.20 -29.41 -19.97
CA SER A 209 -0.05 -30.17 -19.81
C SER A 209 -0.63 -30.62 -21.15
N THR A 210 -0.52 -29.80 -22.21
CA THR A 210 -0.98 -30.18 -23.56
C THR A 210 -0.11 -31.26 -24.20
N ARG A 211 1.23 -31.14 -24.09
CA ARG A 211 2.17 -32.13 -24.65
C ARG A 211 2.07 -33.48 -23.95
N TYR A 212 1.95 -33.49 -22.61
CA TYR A 212 1.96 -34.73 -21.83
C TYR A 212 0.56 -35.27 -21.53
N GLY A 213 -0.46 -34.42 -21.44
CA GLY A 213 -1.87 -34.85 -21.39
C GLY A 213 -2.32 -35.54 -22.69
N ALA A 214 -1.62 -35.33 -23.81
CA ALA A 214 -1.75 -36.13 -25.02
C ALA A 214 -0.98 -37.48 -24.93
N HIS A 215 0.17 -37.52 -24.24
CA HIS A 215 0.99 -38.73 -24.08
C HIS A 215 0.51 -39.70 -22.99
N VAL A 216 -0.23 -39.25 -21.97
CA VAL A 216 -0.83 -40.14 -20.94
C VAL A 216 -1.92 -41.04 -21.55
N LYS A 217 -2.53 -40.65 -22.68
CA LYS A 217 -3.42 -41.55 -23.43
C LYS A 217 -2.68 -42.74 -24.07
N ASP A 218 -1.38 -42.60 -24.35
CA ASP A 218 -0.59 -43.60 -25.08
C ASP A 218 0.42 -44.37 -24.20
N MET A 219 0.68 -43.93 -22.96
CA MET A 219 1.43 -44.71 -21.96
C MET A 219 0.49 -45.53 -21.05
N LYS A 220 -0.28 -46.44 -21.65
CA LYS A 220 -0.87 -47.59 -20.93
C LYS A 220 0.18 -48.69 -20.77
N TYR A 221 1.28 -48.47 -20.06
CA TYR A 221 2.14 -49.59 -19.65
C TYR A 221 2.78 -49.31 -18.30
N PHE A 222 2.53 -50.24 -17.36
CA PHE A 222 3.03 -50.35 -15.99
C PHE A 222 2.36 -49.45 -14.94
N GLU A 223 1.18 -49.85 -14.45
CA GLU A 223 1.01 -50.65 -13.22
C GLU A 223 -0.49 -50.77 -12.86
N HIS A 224 -0.82 -51.85 -12.14
CA HIS A 224 -2.11 -52.43 -11.78
C HIS A 224 -3.41 -51.59 -11.82
N GLU A 225 -4.42 -52.20 -12.44
CA GLU A 225 -5.86 -51.90 -12.34
C GLU A 225 -6.33 -51.92 -10.88
N ASP A 226 -6.69 -50.75 -10.36
CA ASP A 226 -8.05 -50.38 -9.92
C ASP A 226 -7.97 -48.92 -9.41
N ASP A 227 -8.90 -48.04 -9.83
CA ASP A 227 -9.02 -46.58 -9.53
C ASP A 227 -8.40 -45.53 -10.49
N SER A 228 -7.88 -45.89 -11.68
CA SER A 228 -7.16 -44.94 -12.56
C SER A 228 -8.04 -43.95 -13.35
N GLU A 229 -9.25 -44.33 -13.76
CA GLU A 229 -10.05 -43.53 -14.72
C GLU A 229 -10.67 -42.25 -14.10
N ASN A 230 -10.91 -42.25 -12.80
CA ASN A 230 -11.46 -41.09 -12.06
C ASN A 230 -10.35 -40.13 -11.61
N SER A 231 -9.15 -40.66 -11.38
CA SER A 231 -7.94 -39.90 -11.09
C SER A 231 -7.51 -39.07 -12.31
N ASP A 232 -7.42 -39.66 -13.51
CA ASP A 232 -6.94 -38.94 -14.70
C ASP A 232 -7.91 -37.87 -15.23
N LYS A 233 -9.23 -38.09 -15.10
CA LYS A 233 -10.24 -37.06 -15.40
C LYS A 233 -10.18 -35.89 -14.39
N ASN A 234 -9.88 -36.16 -13.13
CA ASN A 234 -9.67 -35.10 -12.14
C ASN A 234 -8.36 -34.34 -12.39
N LYS A 235 -7.28 -35.01 -12.81
CA LYS A 235 -5.98 -34.39 -13.14
C LYS A 235 -6.05 -33.40 -14.31
N GLN A 236 -6.65 -33.79 -15.44
CA GLN A 236 -6.89 -32.86 -16.57
C GLN A 236 -7.79 -31.67 -16.15
N ARG A 237 -8.69 -31.89 -15.20
CA ARG A 237 -9.59 -30.87 -14.68
C ARG A 237 -8.87 -29.87 -13.78
N VAL A 238 -7.90 -30.28 -12.96
CA VAL A 238 -7.13 -29.39 -12.07
C VAL A 238 -6.20 -28.47 -12.87
N TYR A 239 -5.44 -29.00 -13.83
CA TYR A 239 -4.58 -28.16 -14.69
C TYR A 239 -5.39 -27.14 -15.50
N SER A 240 -6.52 -27.56 -16.08
CA SER A 240 -7.38 -26.65 -16.86
C SER A 240 -8.02 -25.54 -16.01
N ILE A 241 -8.20 -25.74 -14.70
CA ILE A 241 -8.71 -24.70 -13.78
C ILE A 241 -7.68 -23.57 -13.60
N TYR A 242 -6.40 -23.90 -13.40
CA TYR A 242 -5.36 -22.89 -13.15
C TYR A 242 -4.83 -22.24 -14.45
N ILE A 243 -4.78 -22.99 -15.54
CA ILE A 243 -4.39 -22.48 -16.86
C ILE A 243 -5.43 -21.48 -17.40
N ASN A 244 -6.71 -21.72 -17.14
CA ASN A 244 -7.81 -20.83 -17.54
C ASN A 244 -8.33 -19.97 -16.37
N SER A 245 -7.50 -19.70 -15.37
CA SER A 245 -7.91 -18.89 -14.24
C SER A 245 -8.33 -17.49 -14.71
N PRO A 246 -9.52 -16.99 -14.30
CA PRO A 246 -9.98 -15.64 -14.60
C PRO A 246 -8.97 -14.56 -14.16
N ILE A 247 -8.19 -14.85 -13.11
CA ILE A 247 -7.16 -13.95 -12.58
C ILE A 247 -6.01 -13.83 -13.58
N ILE A 248 -5.56 -14.94 -14.16
CA ILE A 248 -4.48 -14.96 -15.14
C ILE A 248 -4.93 -14.28 -16.44
N GLU A 249 -6.18 -14.46 -16.86
CA GLU A 249 -6.75 -13.75 -18.00
C GLU A 249 -6.87 -12.24 -17.75
N GLU A 250 -7.31 -11.82 -16.56
CA GLU A 250 -7.31 -10.41 -16.17
C GLU A 250 -5.87 -9.84 -16.15
N LEU A 251 -4.89 -10.63 -15.71
CA LEU A 251 -3.48 -10.25 -15.72
C LEU A 251 -2.96 -10.06 -17.16
N LYS A 252 -3.21 -11.00 -18.07
CA LYS A 252 -2.84 -10.90 -19.50
C LYS A 252 -3.46 -9.65 -20.16
N LYS A 253 -4.72 -9.35 -19.85
CA LYS A 253 -5.42 -8.17 -20.37
C LYS A 253 -4.76 -6.85 -19.93
N ASN A 254 -4.33 -6.77 -18.67
CA ASN A 254 -3.72 -5.54 -18.13
C ASN A 254 -2.21 -5.44 -18.41
N PHE A 255 -1.55 -6.56 -18.70
CA PHE A 255 -0.11 -6.66 -18.95
C PHE A 255 0.20 -7.51 -20.20
N PRO A 256 -0.09 -6.99 -21.40
CA PRO A 256 0.26 -7.70 -22.63
C PRO A 256 1.78 -7.89 -22.72
N SER A 257 2.17 -9.11 -23.10
CA SER A 257 3.56 -9.57 -23.23
C SER A 257 4.36 -8.78 -24.25
#